data_AF-A0A9P1GAQ8-F1
#
_entry.id   AF-A0A9P1GAQ8-F1
#
_cell.length_a   1.000
_cell.length_b   1.000
_cell.length_c   1.000
_cell.angle_alpha   90.00
_cell.angle_beta   90.00
_cell.angle_gamma   90.00
#
_symmetry.space_group_name_H-M   'P 1'
#
loop_
_entity.id
_entity.type
_entity.pdbx_description
1 polymer ?
#
loop_
_entity_poly.entity_id
_entity_poly.type
_entity_poly.pdbx_seq_one_letter_code
_entity_poly.pdbx_strand_id
1 'polypeptide(L)'
;MSGHWSKHQSWDRPSDNWGSQGWHGRSQEYSWAPSGNVHEVPHPEVVIPPNWNQTPTHFDDTVVYGHRFHRTVRPTAWSRKRGLAGTNPLTVPIGLLTRHGAAEFALRALSGGRFMGVVPTRSIPESVFLSQLVKAMRDAAFDLDAIAESMHRKNNPSSAVPNKVDKPAEFMQPLVQLLVDQIASVAPAKQDTAAMRQLQEVQTQLHAAQAKLRQAGVSLTPDRHRRAATDANAGPVVPPGSVSGPPAVVLMVC
;
A
#
# COMPACT_ATOMS: atom_id res chain seq x y z
N MET A 1 -21.68 -15.61 24.66
CA MET A 1 -20.69 -16.24 25.57
C MET A 1 -19.31 -16.06 24.97
N SER A 2 -18.30 -15.79 25.78
CA SER A 2 -16.94 -15.39 25.34
C SER A 2 -15.98 -16.57 25.30
N GLY A 3 -15.40 -16.85 24.12
CA GLY A 3 -14.32 -17.83 23.95
C GLY A 3 -12.96 -17.21 24.26
N HIS A 4 -12.32 -17.64 25.35
CA HIS A 4 -11.12 -17.01 25.89
C HIS A 4 -9.84 -17.47 25.18
N TRP A 5 -9.22 -16.62 24.36
CA TRP A 5 -7.89 -16.88 23.76
C TRP A 5 -6.79 -16.50 24.74
N SER A 6 -6.28 -17.48 25.50
CA SER A 6 -5.21 -17.24 26.48
C SER A 6 -3.84 -17.19 25.80
N LYS A 7 -3.08 -16.11 26.04
CA LYS A 7 -1.64 -16.06 25.75
C LYS A 7 -0.87 -16.86 26.80
N HIS A 8 0.15 -17.60 26.41
CA HIS A 8 1.57 -17.45 26.82
C HIS A 8 2.39 -18.68 26.40
N GLN A 9 3.73 -18.55 26.47
CA GLN A 9 4.76 -19.55 26.13
C GLN A 9 4.93 -19.83 24.62
N SER A 10 6.14 -19.96 24.08
CA SER A 10 7.47 -19.60 24.62
C SER A 10 8.43 -19.22 23.50
N TRP A 11 9.34 -18.27 23.76
CA TRP A 11 10.41 -17.89 22.83
C TRP A 11 11.65 -18.78 23.03
N ASP A 12 11.62 -20.03 22.58
CA ASP A 12 12.83 -20.86 22.48
C ASP A 12 12.73 -21.89 21.36
N ARG A 13 13.89 -22.31 20.84
CA ARG A 13 14.08 -23.28 19.74
C ARG A 13 14.95 -24.45 20.23
N PRO A 14 14.77 -25.67 19.68
CA PRO A 14 15.70 -26.11 18.65
C PRO A 14 15.08 -26.97 17.52
N SER A 15 15.94 -27.46 16.61
CA SER A 15 15.66 -28.40 15.48
C SER A 15 14.82 -27.89 14.29
N ASP A 16 15.44 -27.08 13.44
CA ASP A 16 15.02 -26.84 12.06
C ASP A 16 15.26 -28.09 11.16
N ASN A 17 14.46 -29.15 11.32
CA ASN A 17 14.60 -30.38 10.51
C ASN A 17 13.92 -30.25 9.13
N TRP A 18 14.52 -29.46 8.23
CA TRP A 18 14.01 -29.25 6.86
C TRP A 18 14.34 -30.43 5.94
N GLY A 19 13.62 -31.53 6.14
CA GLY A 19 13.75 -32.76 5.36
C GLY A 19 13.26 -32.63 3.92
N SER A 20 14.20 -32.71 2.98
CA SER A 20 14.08 -33.24 1.61
C SER A 20 12.68 -33.37 0.99
N GLN A 21 12.26 -32.37 0.21
CA GLN A 21 11.50 -32.60 -1.04
C GLN A 21 12.14 -31.79 -2.18
N GLY A 22 12.35 -32.44 -3.32
CA GLY A 22 13.28 -31.98 -4.36
C GLY A 22 12.64 -31.22 -5.51
N TRP A 23 13.16 -30.02 -5.80
CA TRP A 23 12.88 -29.31 -7.05
C TRP A 23 13.76 -29.86 -8.18
N HIS A 24 13.31 -30.93 -8.84
CA HIS A 24 14.02 -31.55 -9.96
C HIS A 24 13.94 -30.74 -11.26
N GLY A 25 14.57 -29.56 -11.28
CA GLY A 25 15.01 -28.89 -12.49
C GLY A 25 16.35 -29.47 -12.97
N ARG A 26 16.56 -29.61 -14.28
CA ARG A 26 17.76 -30.26 -14.86
C ARG A 26 19.07 -29.66 -14.32
N SER A 27 19.82 -30.44 -13.55
CA SER A 27 21.22 -30.15 -13.24
C SER A 27 22.08 -30.41 -14.47
N GLN A 28 22.58 -29.35 -15.12
CA GLN A 28 23.85 -29.47 -15.84
C GLN A 28 24.94 -29.67 -14.79
N GLU A 29 25.63 -30.80 -14.86
CA GLU A 29 26.65 -31.19 -13.89
C GLU A 29 27.95 -30.43 -14.13
N TYR A 30 27.96 -29.16 -13.72
CA TYR A 30 29.19 -28.38 -13.62
C TYR A 30 30.07 -28.99 -12.52
N SER A 31 31.12 -29.70 -12.94
CA SER A 31 32.08 -30.35 -12.06
C SER A 31 32.99 -29.31 -11.37
N TRP A 32 32.49 -28.72 -10.30
CA TRP A 32 33.24 -27.82 -9.43
C TRP A 32 34.33 -28.57 -8.66
N ALA A 33 35.47 -28.81 -9.31
CA ALA A 33 36.67 -29.28 -8.64
C ALA A 33 37.10 -28.23 -7.58
N PRO A 34 37.40 -28.63 -6.34
CA PRO A 34 37.81 -27.69 -5.28
C PRO A 34 39.29 -27.30 -5.45
N SER A 35 39.59 -26.56 -6.53
CA SER A 35 40.94 -26.17 -6.92
C SER A 35 41.26 -24.72 -6.54
N GLY A 36 42.14 -24.53 -5.56
CA GLY A 36 42.75 -23.24 -5.24
C GLY A 36 42.07 -22.44 -4.13
N ASN A 37 42.73 -21.35 -3.74
CA ASN A 37 42.25 -20.42 -2.71
C ASN A 37 40.91 -19.78 -3.14
N VAL A 38 39.93 -19.77 -2.23
CA VAL A 38 38.65 -19.09 -2.44
C VAL A 38 38.85 -17.57 -2.32
N HIS A 39 39.19 -16.95 -3.43
CA HIS A 39 39.26 -15.50 -3.56
C HIS A 39 37.89 -14.93 -3.97
N GLU A 40 37.45 -13.87 -3.28
CA GLU A 40 36.25 -13.12 -3.67
C GLU A 40 36.51 -12.41 -5.01
N VAL A 41 35.66 -12.69 -6.00
CA VAL A 41 35.70 -12.01 -7.30
C VAL A 41 35.07 -10.62 -7.12
N PRO A 42 35.70 -9.53 -7.57
CA PRO A 42 35.11 -8.19 -7.51
C PRO A 42 33.72 -8.17 -8.14
N HIS A 43 32.76 -7.57 -7.45
CA HIS A 43 31.41 -7.42 -7.98
C HIS A 43 31.42 -6.54 -9.25
N PRO A 44 30.57 -6.80 -10.25
CA PRO A 44 30.43 -5.90 -11.39
C PRO A 44 29.97 -4.50 -10.95
N GLU A 45 30.28 -3.48 -11.74
CA GLU A 45 29.78 -2.13 -11.49
C GLU A 45 28.28 -2.03 -11.84
N VAL A 46 27.53 -1.29 -11.03
CA VAL A 46 26.10 -1.06 -11.29
C VAL A 46 25.95 0.02 -12.35
N VAL A 47 25.54 -0.39 -13.56
CA VAL A 47 25.36 0.50 -14.71
C VAL A 47 24.34 1.61 -14.40
N ILE A 48 24.79 2.86 -14.42
CA ILE A 48 23.95 4.04 -14.23
C ILE A 48 23.30 4.41 -15.58
N PRO A 49 21.97 4.57 -15.67
CA PRO A 49 21.31 4.96 -16.91
C PRO A 49 21.82 6.31 -17.46
N PRO A 50 22.11 6.41 -18.76
CA PRO A 50 22.69 7.63 -19.36
C PRO A 50 21.69 8.79 -19.46
N ASN A 51 20.39 8.52 -19.31
CA ASN A 51 19.30 9.49 -19.37
C ASN A 51 18.91 10.11 -18.01
N TRP A 52 19.64 9.80 -16.93
CA TRP A 52 19.42 10.41 -15.62
C TRP A 52 20.06 11.80 -15.52
N ASN A 53 19.45 12.69 -14.74
CA ASN A 53 19.97 14.05 -14.51
C ASN A 53 21.13 14.03 -13.51
N GLN A 54 22.30 13.59 -13.98
CA GLN A 54 23.48 13.40 -13.14
C GLN A 54 24.07 14.73 -12.69
N THR A 55 24.39 14.85 -11.39
CA THR A 55 25.08 16.00 -10.81
C THR A 55 26.26 15.54 -9.94
N PRO A 56 27.16 16.43 -9.49
CA PRO A 56 28.24 16.06 -8.55
C PRO A 56 27.74 15.46 -7.22
N THR A 57 26.46 15.67 -6.86
CA THR A 57 25.85 15.19 -5.61
C THR A 57 24.77 14.12 -5.81
N HIS A 58 24.28 13.90 -7.04
CA HIS A 58 23.22 12.92 -7.36
C HIS A 58 23.58 12.05 -8.57
N PHE A 59 23.21 10.76 -8.50
CA PHE A 59 23.09 9.89 -9.66
C PHE A 59 21.91 10.29 -10.54
N ASP A 60 20.82 10.77 -9.92
CA ASP A 60 19.70 11.43 -10.60
C ASP A 60 19.12 12.52 -9.69
N ASP A 61 19.10 13.77 -10.17
CA ASP A 61 18.49 14.92 -9.48
C ASP A 61 16.97 15.01 -9.72
N THR A 62 16.42 14.19 -10.61
CA THR A 62 14.97 14.06 -10.84
C THR A 62 14.25 13.59 -9.58
N VAL A 63 13.08 14.17 -9.30
CA VAL A 63 12.27 13.82 -8.12
C VAL A 63 11.31 12.68 -8.46
N VAL A 64 11.56 11.50 -7.90
CA VAL A 64 10.73 10.30 -8.05
C VAL A 64 10.16 9.89 -6.69
N TYR A 65 8.83 9.80 -6.58
CA TYR A 65 8.09 9.58 -5.32
C TYR A 65 8.51 10.52 -4.15
N GLY A 66 8.93 11.75 -4.46
CA GLY A 66 9.39 12.73 -3.47
C GLY A 66 10.87 12.63 -3.07
N HIS A 67 11.64 11.75 -3.71
CA HIS A 67 13.07 11.55 -3.44
C HIS A 67 13.92 11.84 -4.68
N ARG A 68 15.18 12.28 -4.45
CA ARG A 68 16.25 12.36 -5.47
C ARG A 68 17.30 11.29 -5.18
N PHE A 69 18.03 10.82 -6.18
CA PHE A 69 19.00 9.76 -5.99
C PHE A 69 20.41 10.31 -5.70
N HIS A 70 20.71 10.56 -4.43
CA HIS A 70 22.02 11.04 -3.97
C HIS A 70 23.17 10.05 -4.28
N ARG A 71 24.38 10.56 -4.56
CA ARG A 71 25.60 9.74 -4.70
C ARG A 71 26.11 9.14 -3.39
N THR A 72 25.67 9.67 -2.24
CA THR A 72 25.97 9.12 -0.92
C THR A 72 24.73 9.08 -0.03
N VAL A 73 24.62 8.04 0.80
CA VAL A 73 23.51 7.85 1.73
C VAL A 73 23.49 9.00 2.75
N ARG A 74 22.39 9.75 2.77
CA ARG A 74 22.25 10.96 3.61
C ARG A 74 22.33 10.62 5.11
N PRO A 75 22.92 11.49 5.95
CA PRO A 75 23.24 11.19 7.34
C PRO A 75 22.04 11.39 8.29
N THR A 76 21.00 10.55 8.16
CA THR A 76 19.84 10.50 9.07
C THR A 76 20.18 9.75 10.37
N ALA A 77 19.32 9.83 11.39
CA ALA A 77 19.51 9.06 12.63
C ALA A 77 19.57 7.54 12.37
N TRP A 78 18.76 7.04 11.42
CA TRP A 78 18.76 5.63 11.02
C TRP A 78 20.04 5.23 10.29
N SER A 79 20.47 5.98 9.27
CA SER A 79 21.66 5.62 8.48
C SER A 79 22.95 5.78 9.27
N ARG A 80 23.04 6.74 10.20
CA ARG A 80 24.15 6.83 11.17
C ARG A 80 24.17 5.58 12.06
N LYS A 81 23.04 5.20 12.67
CA LYS A 81 22.94 4.01 13.55
C LYS A 81 23.23 2.69 12.82
N ARG A 82 23.00 2.63 11.50
CA ARG A 82 23.31 1.46 10.65
C ARG A 82 24.71 1.49 10.02
N GLY A 83 25.54 2.52 10.26
CA GLY A 83 26.86 2.67 9.63
C GLY A 83 26.82 2.98 8.13
N LEU A 84 25.66 3.37 7.59
CA LEU A 84 25.44 3.60 6.16
C LEU A 84 25.68 5.05 5.74
N ALA A 85 25.62 6.00 6.67
CA ALA A 85 25.76 7.43 6.36
C ALA A 85 27.10 7.73 5.64
N GLY A 86 27.04 8.33 4.46
CA GLY A 86 28.21 8.63 3.62
C GLY A 86 28.61 7.53 2.63
N THR A 87 28.11 6.30 2.75
CA THR A 87 28.39 5.21 1.80
C THR A 87 27.73 5.46 0.44
N ASN A 88 28.27 4.87 -0.64
CA ASN A 88 27.62 4.85 -1.95
C ASN A 88 26.39 3.91 -1.89
N PRO A 89 25.16 4.38 -2.15
CA PRO A 89 23.96 3.54 -2.08
C PRO A 89 23.93 2.38 -3.08
N LEU A 90 24.68 2.45 -4.19
CA LEU A 90 24.76 1.37 -5.19
C LEU A 90 25.61 0.18 -4.74
N THR A 91 26.50 0.37 -3.75
CA THR A 91 27.44 -0.66 -3.28
C THR A 91 27.27 -1.00 -1.79
N VAL A 92 26.10 -0.69 -1.21
CA VAL A 92 25.78 -1.10 0.17
C VAL A 92 25.64 -2.63 0.24
N PRO A 93 26.42 -3.33 1.08
CA PRO A 93 26.27 -4.78 1.24
C PRO A 93 24.86 -5.14 1.70
N ILE A 94 24.19 -6.04 0.97
CA ILE A 94 22.80 -6.47 1.24
C ILE A 94 22.59 -6.90 2.70
N GLY A 95 23.60 -7.50 3.33
CA GLY A 95 23.61 -7.84 4.76
C GLY A 95 23.28 -6.66 5.68
N LEU A 96 23.77 -5.45 5.41
CA LEU A 96 23.48 -4.26 6.23
C LEU A 96 22.04 -3.76 6.08
N LEU A 97 21.38 -4.08 4.97
CA LEU A 97 19.98 -3.73 4.67
C LEU A 97 19.00 -4.77 5.21
N THR A 98 19.39 -6.05 5.26
CA THR A 98 18.53 -7.12 5.80
C THR A 98 18.13 -6.88 7.26
N ARG A 99 17.02 -7.51 7.67
CA ARG A 99 16.53 -7.43 9.05
C ARG A 99 17.46 -8.15 10.01
N HIS A 100 18.00 -9.31 9.60
CA HIS A 100 18.79 -10.20 10.44
C HIS A 100 20.31 -10.15 10.22
N GLY A 101 20.80 -9.24 9.36
CA GLY A 101 22.23 -9.15 9.07
C GLY A 101 22.74 -10.40 8.34
N ALA A 102 23.99 -10.78 8.59
CA ALA A 102 24.59 -12.01 8.06
C ALA A 102 23.85 -13.31 8.46
N ALA A 103 22.96 -13.26 9.47
CA ALA A 103 22.17 -14.43 9.87
C ALA A 103 20.95 -14.70 8.96
N GLU A 104 20.60 -13.77 8.07
CA GLU A 104 19.43 -13.84 7.19
C GLU A 104 19.43 -15.11 6.33
N PHE A 105 18.30 -15.84 6.29
CA PHE A 105 18.26 -17.15 5.62
C PHE A 105 18.51 -17.05 4.11
N ALA A 106 18.02 -15.98 3.48
CA ALA A 106 18.21 -15.74 2.05
C ALA A 106 19.70 -15.69 1.64
N LEU A 107 20.60 -15.23 2.52
CA LEU A 107 22.04 -15.21 2.25
C LEU A 107 22.64 -16.62 2.11
N ARG A 108 22.09 -17.62 2.83
CA ARG A 108 22.46 -19.04 2.67
C ARG A 108 21.94 -19.63 1.36
N ALA A 109 20.79 -19.16 0.87
CA ALA A 109 20.29 -19.56 -0.45
C ALA A 109 21.18 -18.99 -1.56
N LEU A 110 21.52 -17.69 -1.47
CA LEU A 110 22.39 -17.00 -2.43
C LEU A 110 23.81 -17.59 -2.47
N SER A 111 24.43 -17.87 -1.32
CA SER A 111 25.76 -18.53 -1.29
C SER A 111 25.73 -19.98 -1.79
N GLY A 112 24.57 -20.64 -1.76
CA GLY A 112 24.31 -21.90 -2.44
C GLY A 112 23.93 -21.78 -3.91
N GLY A 113 24.16 -20.61 -4.55
CA GLY A 113 23.86 -20.37 -5.97
C GLY A 113 22.37 -20.29 -6.33
N ARG A 114 21.47 -20.20 -5.33
CA ARG A 114 20.02 -20.17 -5.53
C ARG A 114 19.50 -18.75 -5.68
N PHE A 115 18.38 -18.60 -6.39
CA PHE A 115 17.71 -17.32 -6.59
C PHE A 115 17.37 -16.61 -5.26
N MET A 116 17.71 -15.33 -5.19
CA MET A 116 17.24 -14.38 -4.18
C MET A 116 16.58 -13.19 -4.88
N GLY A 117 15.29 -12.97 -4.61
CA GLY A 117 14.63 -11.71 -4.90
C GLY A 117 14.74 -10.74 -3.71
N VAL A 118 14.97 -9.45 -3.99
CA VAL A 118 14.94 -8.38 -2.99
C VAL A 118 13.72 -7.50 -3.24
N VAL A 119 12.88 -7.29 -2.21
CA VAL A 119 11.70 -6.41 -2.29
C VAL A 119 11.99 -5.12 -1.52
N PRO A 120 12.27 -3.98 -2.19
CA PRO A 120 12.55 -2.71 -1.52
C PRO A 120 11.26 -2.08 -0.98
N THR A 121 11.19 -1.92 0.34
CA THR A 121 10.04 -1.33 1.04
C THR A 121 10.31 0.09 1.51
N ARG A 122 9.29 0.94 1.52
CA ARG A 122 9.37 2.37 1.88
C ARG A 122 9.31 2.61 3.39
N SER A 123 8.80 1.64 4.16
CA SER A 123 8.69 1.75 5.62
C SER A 123 9.04 0.45 6.36
N ILE A 124 9.34 0.56 7.66
CA ILE A 124 9.61 -0.60 8.52
C ILE A 124 8.37 -1.52 8.63
N PRO A 125 7.12 -1.02 8.82
CA PRO A 125 5.94 -1.87 8.81
C PRO A 125 5.76 -2.70 7.54
N GLU A 126 6.00 -2.12 6.35
CA GLU A 126 5.96 -2.86 5.08
C GLU A 126 6.95 -4.04 5.08
N SER A 127 8.22 -3.79 5.45
CA SER A 127 9.24 -4.84 5.48
C SER A 127 8.86 -5.99 6.42
N VAL A 128 8.26 -5.69 7.58
CA VAL A 128 7.83 -6.69 8.54
C VAL A 128 6.61 -7.45 8.02
N PHE A 129 5.61 -6.74 7.48
CA PHE A 129 4.39 -7.34 6.92
C PHE A 129 4.71 -8.34 5.81
N LEU A 130 5.46 -7.91 4.78
CA LEU A 130 5.83 -8.77 3.66
C LEU A 130 6.72 -9.95 4.10
N SER A 131 7.63 -9.73 5.07
CA SER A 131 8.45 -10.81 5.63
C SER A 131 7.61 -11.87 6.35
N GLN A 132 6.58 -11.47 7.11
CA GLN A 132 5.68 -12.42 7.78
C GLN A 132 4.72 -13.10 6.80
N LEU A 133 4.18 -12.37 5.83
CA LEU A 133 3.29 -12.89 4.80
C LEU A 133 3.96 -14.01 3.99
N VAL A 134 5.13 -13.75 3.43
CA VAL A 134 5.87 -14.73 2.61
C VAL A 134 6.45 -15.86 3.47
N LYS A 135 6.68 -15.64 4.78
CA LYS A 135 6.95 -16.74 5.72
C LYS A 135 5.72 -17.63 5.90
N ALA A 136 4.54 -17.07 6.20
CA ALA A 136 3.32 -17.84 6.41
C ALA A 136 2.91 -18.66 5.18
N MET A 137 3.05 -18.10 3.97
CA MET A 137 2.83 -18.83 2.72
C MET A 137 3.79 -20.03 2.54
N ARG A 138 5.06 -19.89 2.96
CA ARG A 138 6.05 -20.98 2.93
C ARG A 138 5.79 -22.02 4.02
N ASP A 139 5.47 -21.61 5.24
CA ASP A 139 5.12 -22.51 6.34
C ASP A 139 3.84 -23.32 6.04
N ALA A 140 2.91 -22.76 5.27
CA ALA A 140 1.71 -23.41 4.77
C ALA A 140 1.89 -24.18 3.44
N ALA A 141 3.12 -24.25 2.91
CA ALA A 141 3.47 -24.92 1.65
C ALA A 141 2.62 -24.53 0.42
N PHE A 142 2.24 -23.25 0.31
CA PHE A 142 1.43 -22.77 -0.82
C PHE A 142 2.24 -22.64 -2.12
N ASP A 143 1.85 -23.39 -3.14
CA ASP A 143 2.30 -23.17 -4.53
C ASP A 143 1.56 -21.96 -5.13
N LEU A 144 2.25 -20.82 -5.12
CA LEU A 144 1.70 -19.55 -5.62
C LEU A 144 1.45 -19.58 -7.14
N ASP A 145 2.23 -20.34 -7.92
CA ASP A 145 2.03 -20.46 -9.37
C ASP A 145 0.74 -21.23 -9.67
N ALA A 146 0.55 -22.38 -9.01
CA ALA A 146 -0.66 -23.19 -9.18
C ALA A 146 -1.92 -22.46 -8.71
N ILE A 147 -1.85 -21.66 -7.63
CA ILE A 147 -2.98 -20.86 -7.16
C ILE A 147 -3.27 -19.71 -8.13
N ALA A 148 -2.24 -18.98 -8.60
CA ALA A 148 -2.42 -17.89 -9.57
C ALA A 148 -3.06 -18.39 -10.88
N GLU A 149 -2.57 -19.51 -11.43
CA GLU A 149 -3.15 -20.14 -12.60
C GLU A 149 -4.60 -20.61 -12.36
N SER A 150 -4.88 -21.22 -11.20
CA SER A 150 -6.24 -21.61 -10.81
C SER A 150 -7.19 -20.41 -10.77
N MET A 151 -6.73 -19.26 -10.28
CA MET A 151 -7.52 -18.04 -10.23
C MET A 151 -7.77 -17.42 -11.62
N HIS A 152 -6.78 -17.36 -12.50
CA HIS A 152 -6.99 -16.90 -13.89
C HIS A 152 -8.07 -17.74 -14.60
N ARG A 153 -7.94 -19.08 -14.54
CA ARG A 153 -8.90 -20.01 -15.16
C ARG A 153 -10.31 -19.92 -14.57
N LYS A 154 -10.46 -19.53 -13.29
CA LYS A 154 -11.77 -19.32 -12.64
C LYS A 154 -12.38 -17.96 -13.00
N ASN A 155 -11.58 -16.90 -13.00
CA ASN A 155 -12.06 -15.53 -13.17
C ASN A 155 -12.35 -15.18 -14.64
N ASN A 156 -11.59 -15.75 -15.59
CA ASN A 156 -11.83 -15.64 -17.03
C ASN A 156 -11.56 -16.98 -17.74
N PRO A 157 -12.52 -17.94 -17.71
CA PRO A 157 -12.36 -19.26 -18.33
C PRO A 157 -12.03 -19.24 -19.83
N SER A 158 -12.42 -18.16 -20.53
CA SER A 158 -12.17 -17.97 -21.97
C SER A 158 -10.87 -17.22 -22.29
N SER A 159 -10.10 -16.77 -21.29
CA SER A 159 -8.82 -16.09 -21.50
C SER A 159 -7.66 -17.08 -21.42
N ALA A 160 -6.63 -16.86 -22.24
CA ALA A 160 -5.32 -17.45 -21.98
C ALA A 160 -4.77 -16.94 -20.63
N VAL A 161 -4.06 -17.80 -19.91
CA VAL A 161 -3.33 -17.44 -18.68
C VAL A 161 -2.03 -16.70 -19.09
N PRO A 162 -1.66 -15.58 -18.47
CA PRO A 162 -0.41 -14.88 -18.78
C PRO A 162 0.84 -15.75 -18.58
N ASN A 163 1.88 -15.60 -19.40
CA ASN A 163 3.14 -16.31 -19.17
C ASN A 163 3.82 -15.80 -17.90
N LYS A 164 4.07 -16.69 -16.93
CA LYS A 164 4.72 -16.37 -15.65
C LYS A 164 6.17 -15.87 -15.75
N VAL A 165 6.84 -16.07 -16.90
CA VAL A 165 8.22 -15.57 -17.13
C VAL A 165 8.20 -14.20 -17.83
N ASP A 166 7.42 -14.05 -18.91
CA ASP A 166 7.38 -12.80 -19.69
C ASP A 166 6.52 -11.72 -19.02
N LYS A 167 5.48 -12.14 -18.30
CA LYS A 167 4.43 -11.29 -17.70
C LYS A 167 4.17 -11.67 -16.22
N PRO A 168 5.20 -11.75 -15.35
CA PRO A 168 5.06 -12.24 -13.97
C PRO A 168 4.08 -11.41 -13.13
N ALA A 169 4.00 -10.10 -13.38
CA ALA A 169 3.05 -9.22 -12.70
C ALA A 169 1.59 -9.53 -13.06
N GLU A 170 1.28 -9.69 -14.36
CA GLU A 170 -0.07 -10.06 -14.83
C GLU A 170 -0.45 -11.47 -14.37
N PHE A 171 0.52 -12.40 -14.37
CA PHE A 171 0.33 -13.76 -13.86
C PHE A 171 -0.05 -13.76 -12.38
N MET A 172 0.68 -13.02 -11.53
CA MET A 172 0.40 -12.96 -10.08
C MET A 172 -0.76 -12.02 -9.70
N GLN A 173 -1.27 -11.19 -10.62
CA GLN A 173 -2.27 -10.15 -10.33
C GLN A 173 -3.53 -10.64 -9.59
N PRO A 174 -4.13 -11.83 -9.87
CA PRO A 174 -5.32 -12.27 -9.14
C PRO A 174 -5.07 -12.52 -7.64
N LEU A 175 -3.89 -13.04 -7.28
CA LEU A 175 -3.47 -13.22 -5.88
C LEU A 175 -3.23 -11.89 -5.18
N VAL A 176 -2.62 -10.93 -5.88
CA VAL A 176 -2.42 -9.56 -5.37
C VAL A 176 -3.76 -8.89 -5.12
N GLN A 177 -4.70 -8.99 -6.08
CA GLN A 177 -6.04 -8.40 -5.94
C GLN A 177 -6.81 -9.01 -4.76
N LEU A 178 -6.85 -10.33 -4.63
CA LEU A 178 -7.47 -11.01 -3.50
C LEU A 178 -6.93 -10.53 -2.15
N LEU A 179 -5.60 -10.40 -2.02
CA LEU A 179 -4.99 -9.89 -0.80
C LEU A 179 -5.36 -8.42 -0.53
N VAL A 180 -5.38 -7.57 -1.57
CA VAL A 180 -5.78 -6.17 -1.47
C VAL A 180 -7.25 -6.03 -1.07
N ASP A 181 -8.15 -6.85 -1.63
CA ASP A 181 -9.58 -6.85 -1.31
C ASP A 181 -9.82 -7.29 0.15
N GLN A 182 -9.13 -8.33 0.60
CA GLN A 182 -9.18 -8.76 2.01
C GLN A 182 -8.66 -7.66 2.96
N ILE A 183 -7.54 -7.01 2.62
CA ILE A 183 -7.01 -5.88 3.40
C ILE A 183 -8.00 -4.70 3.40
N ALA A 184 -8.61 -4.39 2.26
CA ALA A 184 -9.61 -3.33 2.14
C ALA A 184 -10.86 -3.60 3.00
N SER A 185 -11.28 -4.86 3.13
CA SER A 185 -12.43 -5.24 3.96
C SER A 185 -12.23 -5.03 5.47
N VAL A 186 -10.97 -5.02 5.94
CA VAL A 186 -10.61 -4.78 7.35
C VAL A 186 -9.94 -3.42 7.58
N ALA A 187 -9.66 -2.66 6.51
CA ALA A 187 -9.09 -1.34 6.62
C ALA A 187 -10.10 -0.39 7.28
N PRO A 188 -9.69 0.46 8.26
CA PRO A 188 -10.58 1.47 8.79
C PRO A 188 -10.99 2.42 7.65
N ALA A 189 -12.29 2.71 7.57
CA ALA A 189 -12.80 3.72 6.64
C ALA A 189 -11.99 5.01 6.82
N LYS A 190 -11.60 5.64 5.70
CA LYS A 190 -10.84 6.90 5.72
C LYS A 190 -11.70 8.02 6.30
N GLN A 191 -11.67 8.14 7.62
CA GLN A 191 -12.22 9.29 8.33
C GLN A 191 -11.44 10.52 7.88
N ASP A 192 -12.08 11.34 7.06
CA ASP A 192 -11.52 12.64 6.72
C ASP A 192 -11.53 13.51 7.97
N THR A 193 -10.35 13.63 8.59
CA THR A 193 -10.17 14.38 9.84
C THR A 193 -10.42 15.87 9.67
N ALA A 194 -10.45 16.41 8.44
CA ALA A 194 -10.92 17.76 8.18
C ALA A 194 -12.46 17.81 8.25
N ALA A 195 -13.16 16.91 7.57
CA ALA A 195 -14.63 16.82 7.60
C ALA A 195 -15.17 16.54 9.02
N MET A 196 -14.49 15.71 9.81
CA MET A 196 -14.87 15.47 11.22
C MET A 196 -14.71 16.73 12.09
N ARG A 197 -13.64 17.52 11.90
CA ARG A 197 -13.49 18.80 12.61
C ARG A 197 -14.57 19.79 12.20
N GLN A 198 -14.85 19.91 10.90
CA GLN A 198 -15.92 20.77 10.37
C GLN A 198 -17.29 20.38 10.94
N LEU A 199 -17.62 19.08 11.00
CA LEU A 199 -18.85 18.61 11.64
C LEU A 199 -18.90 18.97 13.13
N GLN A 200 -17.80 18.84 13.86
CA GLN A 200 -17.73 19.19 15.28
C GLN A 200 -17.84 20.71 15.53
N GLU A 201 -17.23 21.53 14.67
CA GLU A 201 -17.38 22.99 14.69
C GLU A 201 -18.82 23.41 14.37
N VAL A 202 -19.43 22.85 13.31
CA VAL A 202 -20.84 23.12 12.93
C VAL A 202 -21.80 22.68 14.04
N GLN A 203 -21.60 21.52 14.67
CA GLN A 203 -22.39 21.09 15.82
C GLN A 203 -22.24 22.07 17.01
N THR A 204 -21.03 22.55 17.28
CA THR A 204 -20.76 23.52 18.35
C THR A 204 -21.44 24.87 18.06
N GLN A 205 -21.37 25.34 16.81
CA GLN A 205 -22.06 26.55 16.35
C GLN A 205 -23.58 26.42 16.43
N LEU A 206 -24.15 25.29 16.00
CA LEU A 206 -25.58 25.00 16.10
C LEU A 206 -26.05 25.00 17.57
N HIS A 207 -25.31 24.36 18.48
CA HIS A 207 -25.65 24.34 19.90
C HIS A 207 -25.58 25.75 20.52
N ALA A 208 -24.55 26.53 20.18
CA ALA A 208 -24.42 27.93 20.63
C ALA A 208 -25.54 28.82 20.07
N ALA A 209 -25.96 28.63 18.81
CA ALA A 209 -27.07 29.36 18.20
C ALA A 209 -28.41 28.98 18.84
N GLN A 210 -28.67 27.69 19.08
CA GLN A 210 -29.87 27.21 19.78
C GLN A 210 -29.93 27.72 21.23
N ALA A 211 -28.80 27.79 21.94
CA ALA A 211 -28.73 28.38 23.28
C ALA A 211 -29.09 29.87 23.26
N LYS A 212 -28.55 30.65 22.31
CA LYS A 212 -28.89 32.07 22.14
C LYS A 212 -30.36 32.29 21.77
N LEU A 213 -30.92 31.47 20.87
CA LEU A 213 -32.34 31.56 20.49
C LEU A 213 -33.28 31.24 21.66
N ARG A 214 -32.94 30.26 22.50
CA ARG A 214 -33.67 29.95 23.74
C ARG A 214 -33.59 31.10 24.75
N GLN A 215 -32.42 31.73 24.91
CA GLN A 215 -32.24 32.90 25.76
C GLN A 215 -32.97 34.15 25.23
N ALA A 216 -33.13 34.27 23.91
CA ALA A 216 -33.89 35.33 23.25
C ALA A 216 -35.42 35.10 23.22
N GLY A 217 -35.92 34.01 23.81
CA GLY A 217 -37.36 33.73 23.95
C GLY A 217 -38.09 33.38 22.65
N VAL A 218 -37.39 33.09 21.55
CA VAL A 218 -38.02 32.84 20.24
C VAL A 218 -38.56 31.42 20.16
N SER A 219 -39.88 31.26 20.13
CA SER A 219 -40.57 29.97 20.01
C SER A 219 -40.55 29.45 18.57
N LEU A 220 -39.87 28.32 18.35
CA LEU A 220 -39.88 27.59 17.07
C LEU A 220 -41.18 26.79 16.89
N THR A 221 -42.26 27.49 16.53
CA THR A 221 -43.53 26.88 16.08
C THR A 221 -43.85 27.38 14.66
N PRO A 222 -43.97 26.48 13.66
CA PRO A 222 -44.38 26.89 12.31
C PRO A 222 -45.87 27.25 12.33
N ASP A 223 -46.19 28.52 12.13
CA ASP A 223 -47.56 29.01 12.24
C ASP A 223 -48.42 28.56 11.04
N ARG A 224 -49.45 27.76 11.33
CA ARG A 224 -50.37 27.17 10.34
C ARG A 224 -51.70 27.93 10.32
N HIS A 225 -51.65 29.22 10.06
CA HIS A 225 -52.88 30.02 9.91
C HIS A 225 -53.69 29.62 8.67
N ARG A 226 -55.02 29.67 8.79
CA ARG A 226 -56.00 29.22 7.78
C ARG A 226 -57.27 30.10 7.84
N ARG A 227 -58.07 30.06 6.77
CA ARG A 227 -59.21 30.95 6.43
C ARG A 227 -58.73 32.25 5.75
N ALA A 228 -59.21 32.71 4.59
CA ALA A 228 -60.50 32.59 3.87
C ALA A 228 -61.61 33.48 4.48
N ALA A 229 -62.42 34.23 3.74
CA ALA A 229 -62.43 34.59 2.30
C ALA A 229 -63.30 35.86 2.10
N THR A 230 -63.55 36.26 0.83
CA THR A 230 -64.47 37.34 0.37
C THR A 230 -64.02 38.78 0.66
N ASP A 231 -64.38 39.86 -0.06
CA ASP A 231 -64.73 40.13 -1.49
C ASP A 231 -64.90 41.67 -1.64
N ALA A 232 -64.87 42.36 -2.80
CA ALA A 232 -64.37 42.11 -4.17
C ALA A 232 -64.37 43.45 -4.96
N ASN A 233 -64.00 43.44 -6.26
CA ASN A 233 -64.02 44.56 -7.24
C ASN A 233 -63.03 45.73 -7.01
N ALA A 234 -62.52 46.44 -8.03
CA ALA A 234 -62.66 46.34 -9.49
C ALA A 234 -61.48 47.02 -10.24
N GLY A 235 -61.27 46.70 -11.54
CA GLY A 235 -60.63 47.60 -12.52
C GLY A 235 -59.16 47.29 -12.93
N PRO A 236 -58.78 47.34 -14.23
CA PRO A 236 -57.43 46.92 -14.69
C PRO A 236 -56.62 47.93 -15.55
N VAL A 237 -55.29 47.82 -15.52
CA VAL A 237 -54.32 48.24 -16.58
C VAL A 237 -53.16 47.21 -16.61
N VAL A 238 -52.49 47.00 -17.76
CA VAL A 238 -51.50 45.91 -18.01
C VAL A 238 -50.19 46.44 -18.69
N PRO A 239 -49.16 45.63 -19.10
CA PRO A 239 -47.73 45.89 -18.80
C PRO A 239 -46.95 46.38 -20.06
N PRO A 240 -45.66 46.06 -20.39
CA PRO A 240 -44.90 44.78 -20.29
C PRO A 240 -43.56 44.87 -19.50
N GLY A 241 -42.71 43.82 -19.58
CA GLY A 241 -41.28 43.86 -19.18
C GLY A 241 -40.81 42.70 -18.27
N SER A 242 -40.93 41.40 -18.62
CA SER A 242 -40.17 40.62 -19.61
C SER A 242 -38.88 39.94 -19.08
N VAL A 243 -38.95 38.63 -18.81
CA VAL A 243 -37.88 37.58 -18.71
C VAL A 243 -36.69 37.80 -17.75
N SER A 244 -36.03 36.77 -17.19
CA SER A 244 -36.14 35.31 -17.31
C SER A 244 -35.93 34.62 -15.95
N GLY A 245 -36.29 33.34 -15.82
CA GLY A 245 -35.97 32.49 -14.67
C GLY A 245 -35.17 31.24 -15.09
N PRO A 246 -34.33 30.66 -14.21
CA PRO A 246 -33.59 29.44 -14.49
C PRO A 246 -34.47 28.18 -14.30
N PRO A 247 -34.34 27.14 -15.17
CA PRO A 247 -35.01 25.86 -14.98
C PRO A 247 -34.33 24.99 -13.90
N ALA A 248 -35.06 23.98 -13.41
CA ALA A 248 -34.68 23.17 -12.27
C ALA A 248 -33.88 21.89 -12.61
N VAL A 249 -33.35 21.27 -11.56
CA VAL A 249 -32.59 20.01 -11.54
C VAL A 249 -33.37 18.82 -12.13
N VAL A 250 -32.69 18.02 -12.96
CA VAL A 250 -32.87 16.56 -13.00
C VAL A 250 -31.50 15.93 -13.00
N LEU A 251 -31.22 15.04 -12.04
CA LEU A 251 -30.02 14.19 -12.03
C LEU A 251 -30.48 12.75 -11.80
N MET A 252 -30.27 11.91 -12.80
CA MET A 252 -30.78 10.53 -12.85
C MET A 252 -29.63 9.54 -12.64
N VAL A 253 -29.94 8.41 -12.00
CA VAL A 253 -28.95 7.43 -11.53
C VAL A 253 -28.50 6.50 -12.65
N CYS A 254 -27.19 6.34 -12.79
CA CYS A 254 -26.46 5.13 -13.18
C CYS A 254 -25.10 5.15 -12.47
#